data_AF-A0A0C2GDM8-F1
#
_entry.id   AF-A0A0C2GDM8-F1
#
_cell.length_a   1.000
_cell.length_b   1.000
_cell.length_c   1.000
_cell.angle_alpha   90.00
_cell.angle_beta   90.00
_cell.angle_gamma   90.00
#
_symmetry.space_group_name_H-M   'P 1'
#
loop_
_entity.id
_entity.type
_entity.pdbx_description
1 polymer ?
#
loop_
_entity_poly.entity_id
_entity_poly.type
_entity_poly.pdbx_seq_one_letter_code
_entity_poly.pdbx_strand_id
1 'polypeptide(L)' 'YKQFRSYVRKVFDEIGASDDMVDLAKITEGVQSQAGSHQFSDGELEAGYERMASDNAIMIADNKITLI' A
#
# COMPACT_ATOMS: atom_id res chain seq x y z
N TYR A 1 -1.19 -2.77 -11.37
CA TYR A 1 0.14 -2.70 -10.72
C TYR A 1 0.74 -1.28 -10.64
N LYS A 2 1.15 -0.63 -11.75
CA LYS A 2 1.77 0.72 -11.68
C LYS A 2 0.92 1.76 -10.93
N GLN A 3 -0.40 1.71 -11.13
CA GLN A 3 -1.37 2.58 -10.47
C GLN A 3 -1.50 2.27 -8.97
N PHE A 4 -1.61 1.00 -8.59
CA PHE A 4 -1.61 0.55 -7.19
C PHE A 4 -0.38 1.05 -6.42
N ARG A 5 0.83 0.85 -6.98
CA ARG A 5 2.08 1.34 -6.38
C ARG A 5 2.09 2.87 -6.21
N SER A 6 1.53 3.60 -7.17
CA SER A 6 1.39 5.05 -7.09
C SER A 6 0.47 5.47 -5.94
N TYR A 7 -0.66 4.77 -5.77
CA TYR A 7 -1.57 5.03 -4.65
C TYR A 7 -0.96 4.72 -3.30
N VAL A 8 -0.29 3.57 -3.14
CA VAL A 8 0.41 3.23 -1.89
C VAL A 8 1.40 4.35 -1.52
N ARG A 9 2.23 4.80 -2.47
CA ARG A 9 3.21 5.86 -2.21
C ARG A 9 2.55 7.18 -1.82
N LYS A 10 1.48 7.58 -2.52
CA LYS A 10 0.71 8.78 -2.17
C LYS A 10 0.15 8.72 -0.76
N VAL A 11 -0.41 7.58 -0.37
CA VAL A 11 -0.98 7.40 0.97
C VAL A 11 0.12 7.50 2.03
N PHE A 12 1.30 6.93 1.79
CA PHE A 12 2.46 7.11 2.67
C PHE A 12 2.90 8.58 2.76
N ASP A 13 2.97 9.29 1.63
CA ASP A 13 3.31 10.72 1.58
C ASP A 13 2.27 11.58 2.34
N GLU A 14 0.97 11.26 2.21
CA GLU A 14 -0.12 11.95 2.89
C GLU A 14 -0.12 11.72 4.41
N ILE A 15 0.24 10.51 4.85
CA ILE A 15 0.35 10.18 6.28
C ILE A 15 1.66 10.76 6.88
N GLY A 16 2.65 11.09 6.04
CA GLY A 16 3.95 11.60 6.47
C GLY A 16 4.82 10.52 7.12
N ALA A 17 4.61 9.25 6.77
CA ALA A 17 5.19 8.08 7.42
C ALA A 17 6.16 7.32 6.52
N SER A 18 6.96 8.05 5.71
CA SER A 18 7.83 7.47 4.69
C SER A 18 8.86 6.45 5.23
N ASP A 19 9.28 6.59 6.51
CA ASP A 19 10.24 5.70 7.17
C ASP A 19 9.63 4.92 8.35
N ASP A 20 8.32 5.05 8.60
CA ASP A 20 7.64 4.41 9.72
C ASP A 20 6.87 3.15 9.30
N MET A 21 6.71 2.22 10.23
CA MET A 21 5.82 1.07 10.05
C MET A 21 4.37 1.50 10.29
N VAL A 22 3.58 1.54 9.23
CA VAL A 22 2.16 1.94 9.25
C VAL A 22 1.28 0.70 9.24
N ASP A 23 0.12 0.77 9.88
CA ASP A 23 -0.87 -0.31 9.80
C ASP A 23 -1.27 -0.58 8.33
N LEU A 24 -1.18 -1.85 7.91
CA LEU A 24 -1.57 -2.28 6.57
C LEU A 24 -3.04 -1.97 6.29
N ALA A 25 -3.91 -2.05 7.30
CA ALA A 25 -5.32 -1.70 7.15
C ALA A 25 -5.46 -0.21 6.78
N LYS A 26 -4.71 0.67 7.45
CA LYS A 26 -4.72 2.11 7.18
C LYS A 26 -4.22 2.45 5.78
N ILE A 27 -3.15 1.78 5.33
CA ILE A 27 -2.67 1.94 3.95
C ILE A 27 -3.73 1.45 2.95
N THR A 28 -4.35 0.30 3.23
CA THR A 28 -5.36 -0.29 2.36
C THR A 28 -6.59 0.62 2.23
N GLU A 29 -7.10 1.16 3.34
CA GLU A 29 -8.19 2.14 3.34
C GLU A 29 -7.82 3.38 2.52
N GLY A 30 -6.60 3.91 2.71
CA GLY A 30 -6.10 5.04 1.92
C GLY A 30 -6.03 4.73 0.42
N VAL A 31 -5.53 3.55 0.05
CA VAL A 31 -5.43 3.10 -1.34
C VAL A 31 -6.82 2.97 -1.97
N GLN A 32 -7.78 2.41 -1.24
CA GLN A 32 -9.17 2.29 -1.69
C GLN A 32 -9.84 3.66 -1.85
N SER A 33 -9.55 4.60 -0.94
CA SER A 33 -10.01 5.98 -1.04
C SER A 33 -9.44 6.69 -2.27
N GLN A 34 -8.14 6.52 -2.54
CA GLN A 34 -7.46 7.06 -3.73
C GLN A 34 -7.96 6.42 -5.04
N ALA A 35 -8.40 5.17 -4.99
CA ALA A 35 -8.99 4.45 -6.11
C ALA A 35 -10.41 4.93 -6.44
N GLY A 36 -11.10 5.57 -5.49
CA GLY A 36 -12.44 6.14 -5.68
C GLY A 36 -13.45 5.09 -6.13
N SER A 37 -14.05 5.28 -7.29
CA SER A 37 -15.04 4.34 -7.86
C SER A 37 -14.42 3.05 -8.43
N HIS A 38 -13.08 2.96 -8.50
CA HIS A 38 -12.35 1.83 -9.05
C HIS A 38 -11.54 1.10 -7.97
N GLN A 39 -12.23 0.76 -6.89
CA GLN A 39 -11.67 0.02 -5.77
C GLN A 39 -11.05 -1.31 -6.21
N PHE A 40 -9.96 -1.67 -5.56
CA PHE A 40 -9.31 -2.97 -5.77
C PHE A 40 -10.08 -4.03 -4.99
N SER A 41 -10.21 -5.22 -5.54
CA SER A 41 -10.66 -6.38 -4.78
C SER A 41 -9.58 -6.85 -3.79
N ASP A 42 -9.96 -7.63 -2.79
CA ASP A 42 -9.03 -8.17 -1.80
C ASP A 42 -7.88 -8.96 -2.45
N GLY A 43 -8.19 -9.76 -3.48
CA GLY A 43 -7.17 -10.48 -4.24
C GLY A 43 -6.23 -9.57 -5.05
N GLU A 44 -6.72 -8.43 -5.53
CA GLU A 44 -5.86 -7.44 -6.21
C GLU A 44 -4.97 -6.66 -5.23
N LEU A 45 -5.48 -6.36 -4.04
CA LEU A 45 -4.69 -5.77 -2.96
C LEU A 45 -3.56 -6.71 -2.54
N GLU A 46 -3.89 -7.96 -2.24
CA GLU A 46 -2.93 -9.00 -1.81
C GLU A 46 -1.85 -9.21 -2.88
N ALA A 47 -2.26 -9.47 -4.14
CA ALA A 47 -1.31 -9.61 -5.25
C ALA A 47 -0.50 -8.32 -5.50
N GLY A 48 -1.09 -7.15 -5.25
CA GLY A 48 -0.43 -5.86 -5.34
C GLY A 48 0.69 -5.71 -4.32
N TYR A 49 0.41 -6.02 -3.06
CA TYR A 49 1.36 -5.97 -1.96
C TYR A 49 2.45 -7.04 -2.10
N GLU A 50 2.11 -8.29 -2.39
CA GLU A 50 3.07 -9.36 -2.63
C GLU A 50 4.07 -8.97 -3.73
N ARG A 51 3.57 -8.39 -4.82
CA ARG A 51 4.43 -7.95 -5.91
C ARG A 51 5.32 -6.78 -5.52
N MET A 52 4.83 -5.82 -4.73
CA MET A 52 5.66 -4.72 -4.23
C MET A 52 6.73 -5.23 -3.25
N ALA A 53 6.41 -6.23 -2.42
CA ALA A 53 7.37 -6.86 -1.54
C ALA A 53 8.43 -7.65 -2.33
N SER A 54 8.01 -8.38 -3.37
CA SER A 54 8.92 -9.08 -4.28
C SER A 54 9.85 -8.12 -5.04
N ASP A 55 9.39 -6.90 -5.32
CA ASP A 55 10.19 -5.85 -5.96
C ASP A 55 11.07 -5.09 -4.95
N ASN A 56 11.11 -5.51 -3.67
CA ASN A 56 11.77 -4.82 -2.55
C ASN A 56 11.34 -3.36 -2.39
N ALA A 57 10.13 -3.01 -2.81
CA ALA A 57 9.59 -1.65 -2.68
C ALA A 57 8.88 -1.42 -1.33
N ILE A 58 8.49 -2.50 -0.67
CA ILE A 58 7.84 -2.49 0.65
C ILE A 58 8.29 -3.68 1.47
N MET A 59 8.10 -3.58 2.79
CA MET A 59 8.13 -4.71 3.69
C MET A 59 6.85 -4.74 4.51
N ILE A 60 6.28 -5.93 4.67
CA ILE A 60 5.11 -6.17 5.51
C ILE A 60 5.53 -7.12 6.65
N ALA A 61 5.32 -6.69 7.89
CA ALA A 61 5.57 -7.48 9.10
C ALA A 61 4.58 -7.07 10.20
N ASP A 62 4.07 -8.04 10.97
CA ASP A 62 3.13 -7.82 12.07
C ASP A 62 1.91 -6.95 11.69
N ASN A 63 1.29 -7.22 10.54
CA ASN A 63 0.20 -6.42 9.96
C ASN A 63 0.54 -4.95 9.71
N LYS A 64 1.82 -4.60 9.68
CA LYS A 64 2.31 -3.28 9.33
C LYS A 64 3.11 -3.34 8.05
N ILE A 65 3.09 -2.22 7.32
CA ILE A 65 3.76 -2.03 6.05
C ILE A 65 4.66 -0.80 6.15
N THR A 66 5.82 -0.84 5.51
CA THR A 66 6.73 0.28 5.35
C THR A 66 7.33 0.30 3.94
N LEU A 67 7.78 1.46 3.48
CA LEU A 67 8.48 1.61 2.21
C LEU A 67 9.98 1.30 2.38
N ILE A 68 10.62 0.75 1.35
CA ILE A 68 12.08 0.50 1.28
C ILE A 68 12.66 1.17 0.04
#